data_AF-A0A971AQA3-F1
#
_entry.id   AF-A0A971AQA3-F1
#
_cell.length_a   1.000
_cell.length_b   1.000
_cell.length_c   1.000
_cell.angle_alpha   90.00
_cell.angle_beta   90.00
_cell.angle_gamma   90.00
#
_symmetry.space_group_name_H-M   'P 1'
#
loop_
_entity.id
_entity.type
_entity.pdbx_description
1 polymer ?
#
loop_
_entity_poly.entity_id
_entity_poly.type
_entity_poly.pdbx_seq_one_letter_code
_entity_poly.pdbx_strand_id
1 'polypeptide(L)' 'MRQLTPTEITSLREFLTMETTGLITLKTSEPLINDELLKQSCRTGIAAAEGRIKAIQQFIQENNIADVQGVQ' A
#
# COMPACT_ATOMS: atom_id res chain seq x y z
N MET A 1 -13.86 7.41 -15.11
CA MET A 1 -13.27 6.05 -15.23
C MET A 1 -14.38 5.04 -15.50
N ARG A 2 -14.06 3.88 -16.09
CA ARG A 2 -15.01 2.76 -16.14
C ARG A 2 -15.27 2.27 -14.72
N GLN A 3 -16.47 1.74 -14.45
CA GLN A 3 -16.71 1.01 -13.20
C GLN A 3 -15.78 -0.21 -13.12
N LEU A 4 -15.19 -0.41 -11.95
CA LEU A 4 -14.39 -1.58 -11.64
C LEU A 4 -15.29 -2.76 -11.36
N THR A 5 -14.90 -3.92 -11.86
CA THR A 5 -15.53 -5.20 -11.53
C THR A 5 -15.25 -5.57 -10.08
N PRO A 6 -16.08 -6.41 -9.45
CA PRO A 6 -15.81 -6.91 -8.09
C PRO A 6 -14.42 -7.54 -7.96
N THR A 7 -13.93 -8.25 -8.98
CA THR A 7 -12.58 -8.83 -8.99
C THR A 7 -11.49 -7.77 -8.96
N GLU A 8 -11.63 -6.69 -9.74
CA GLU A 8 -10.69 -5.56 -9.72
C GLU A 8 -10.69 -4.84 -8.36
N ILE A 9 -11.86 -4.70 -7.72
CA ILE A 9 -11.98 -4.12 -6.37
C ILE A 9 -11.27 -5.01 -5.34
N THR A 10 -11.50 -6.32 -5.38
CA THR A 10 -10.79 -7.28 -4.52
C THR A 10 -9.29 -7.21 -4.73
N SER A 11 -8.83 -7.19 -5.98
CA SER A 11 -7.40 -7.10 -6.31
C SER A 11 -6.78 -5.82 -5.76
N LEU A 12 -7.47 -4.67 -5.85
CA LEU A 12 -7.02 -3.41 -5.27
C LEU A 12 -6.87 -3.46 -3.74
N ARG A 13 -7.82 -4.14 -3.06
CA ARG A 13 -7.73 -4.35 -1.61
C ARG A 13 -6.54 -5.24 -1.24
N GLU A 14 -6.34 -6.33 -1.97
CA GLU A 14 -5.20 -7.23 -1.77
C GLU A 14 -3.86 -6.51 -2.01
N PHE A 15 -3.77 -5.68 -3.05
CA PHE A 15 -2.59 -4.84 -3.29
C PHE A 15 -2.34 -3.87 -2.13
N LEU A 16 -3.37 -3.19 -1.62
CA LEU A 16 -3.23 -2.28 -0.48
C LEU A 16 -2.77 -3.02 0.78
N THR A 17 -3.33 -4.21 1.05
CA THR A 17 -2.90 -5.06 2.17
C THR A 17 -1.45 -5.50 2.01
N MET A 18 -1.06 -6.01 0.84
CA MET A 18 0.31 -6.45 0.54
C MET A 18 1.30 -5.30 0.75
N GLU A 19 1.02 -4.12 0.21
CA GLU A 19 1.89 -2.95 0.33
C GLU A 19 2.03 -2.50 1.80
N THR A 20 0.92 -2.53 2.56
CA THR A 20 0.93 -2.20 3.99
C THR A 20 1.77 -3.20 4.79
N THR A 21 1.63 -4.50 4.52
CA THR A 21 2.47 -5.54 5.15
C THR A 21 3.94 -5.38 4.80
N GLY A 22 4.24 -5.02 3.54
CA GLY A 22 5.61 -4.70 3.09
C GLY A 22 6.20 -3.51 3.84
N LEU A 23 5.43 -2.43 4.00
CA LEU A 23 5.84 -1.24 4.76
C LEU A 23 6.15 -1.58 6.23
N ILE A 24 5.29 -2.38 6.87
CA ILE A 24 5.53 -2.84 8.25
C ILE A 24 6.85 -3.60 8.32
N THR A 25 7.07 -4.54 7.40
CA THR A 25 8.30 -5.33 7.34
C THR A 25 9.54 -4.45 7.19
N LEU A 26 9.51 -3.46 6.28
CA LEU A 26 10.61 -2.52 6.09
C LEU A 26 10.88 -1.69 7.34
N LYS A 27 9.84 -1.14 7.98
CA LYS A 27 9.97 -0.35 9.22
C LYS A 27 10.50 -1.18 10.40
N THR A 28 10.08 -2.43 10.51
CA THR A 28 10.60 -3.36 11.53
C THR A 28 12.06 -3.75 11.25
N SER A 29 12.44 -3.85 9.98
CA SER A 29 13.80 -4.25 9.58
C SER A 29 14.82 -3.12 9.66
N GLU A 30 14.44 -1.88 9.33
CA GLU A 30 15.33 -0.70 9.33
C GLU A 30 16.21 -0.54 10.59
N PRO A 31 15.70 -0.67 11.82
CA PRO A 31 16.52 -0.51 13.01
C PRO A 31 17.52 -1.66 13.22
N LEU A 32 17.30 -2.81 12.58
CA LEU A 32 18.17 -3.99 12.65
C LEU A 32 19.31 -3.94 11.62
N ILE A 33 19.27 -2.99 10.67
CA ILE A 33 20.29 -2.84 9.64
C ILE A 33 21.44 -1.96 10.17
N ASN A 34 22.64 -2.55 10.18
CA ASN A 34 23.89 -1.88 10.57
C ASN A 34 24.66 -1.29 9.39
N ASP A 35 24.49 -1.84 8.19
CA ASP A 35 25.12 -1.29 6.98
C ASP A 35 24.40 0.00 6.57
N GLU A 36 25.10 1.13 6.59
CA GLU A 36 24.49 2.45 6.37
C GLU A 36 23.92 2.61 4.95
N LEU A 37 24.56 2.02 3.93
CA LEU A 37 24.06 2.09 2.56
C LEU A 37 22.77 1.28 2.41
N LEU A 38 22.73 0.09 3.00
CA LEU A 38 21.54 -0.76 3.05
C LEU A 38 20.42 -0.11 3.86
N LYS A 39 20.75 0.56 4.97
CA LYS A 39 19.79 1.30 5.80
C LYS A 39 19.17 2.46 5.04
N GLN A 40 20.00 3.20 4.30
CA GLN A 40 19.53 4.29 3.45
C GLN A 40 18.63 3.75 2.32
N SER A 41 18.99 2.63 1.69
CA SER A 41 18.13 1.97 0.71
C SER A 41 16.79 1.53 1.31
N CYS A 42 16.80 0.97 2.53
CA CYS A 42 15.59 0.60 3.26
C CYS A 42 14.69 1.81 3.53
N ARG A 43 15.27 2.96 3.93
CA ARG A 43 14.52 4.22 4.12
C ARG A 43 13.90 4.74 2.83
N THR A 44 14.62 4.67 1.71
CA THR A 44 14.05 4.98 0.38
C THR A 44 12.90 4.03 0.05
N GLY A 45 13.04 2.73 0.35
CA GLY A 45 11.96 1.75 0.20
C GLY A 45 10.72 2.07 1.04
N ILE A 46 10.91 2.48 2.30
CA ILE A 46 9.83 2.93 3.19
C ILE A 46 9.08 4.11 2.58
N ALA A 47 9.80 5.16 2.17
CA ALA A 47 9.18 6.34 1.57
C ALA A 47 8.41 6.01 0.28
N ALA A 48 8.95 5.12 -0.56
CA ALA A 48 8.29 4.65 -1.76
C ALA A 48 7.01 3.85 -1.46
N ALA A 49 7.04 2.98 -0.45
CA ALA A 49 5.87 2.21 -0.02
C ALA A 49 4.77 3.12 0.56
N GLU A 50 5.13 4.10 1.39
CA GLU A 50 4.19 5.11 1.88
C GLU A 50 3.56 5.91 0.73
N GLY A 51 4.34 6.28 -0.28
CA GLY A 51 3.85 6.93 -1.49
C GLY A 51 2.85 6.06 -2.26
N ARG A 52 3.13 4.77 -2.46
CA ARG A 52 2.21 3.82 -3.12
C ARG A 52 0.92 3.63 -2.33
N ILE A 53 1.00 3.43 -1.02
CA ILE A 53 -0.19 3.30 -0.14
C ILE A 53 -1.07 4.55 -0.26
N LYS A 54 -0.47 5.74 -0.16
CA LYS A 54 -1.22 7.00 -0.29
C LYS A 54 -1.89 7.12 -1.66
N ALA A 55 -1.19 6.79 -2.74
CA ALA A 55 -1.75 6.83 -4.09
C ALA A 55 -2.92 5.86 -4.26
N ILE A 56 -2.82 4.63 -3.74
CA ILE A 56 -3.90 3.64 -3.79
C ILE A 56 -5.12 4.11 -2.96
N GLN A 57 -4.89 4.65 -1.76
CA GLN A 57 -5.96 5.19 -0.92
C GLN A 57 -6.66 6.38 -1.58
N GLN A 58 -5.89 7.30 -2.18
CA GLN A 58 -6.43 8.43 -2.93
C GLN A 58 -7.27 7.95 -4.11
N PHE A 59 -6.78 6.98 -4.87
CA PHE A 59 -7.53 6.38 -5.96
C PHE A 59 -8.86 5.76 -5.49
N ILE A 60 -8.86 5.04 -4.36
CA ILE A 60 -10.07 4.47 -3.75
C ILE A 60 -11.09 5.55 -3.39
N GLN A 61 -10.64 6.64 -2.77
CA GLN A 61 -11.49 7.76 -2.36
C GLN A 61 -12.05 8.52 -3.57
N GLU A 62 -11.19 8.91 -4.52
CA GLU A 62 -11.59 9.70 -5.70
C GLU A 62 -12.57 8.96 -6.61
N ASN A 63 -12.59 7.62 -6.56
CA ASN A 63 -13.45 6.79 -7.39
C ASN A 63 -14.62 6.15 -6.62
N ASN A 64 -14.86 6.57 -5.37
CA ASN A 64 -15.93 6.04 -4.51
C ASN A 64 -15.97 4.50 -4.44
N ILE A 65 -14.81 3.85 -4.53
CA ILE A 65 -14.73 2.38 -4.52
C ILE A 65 -15.17 1.81 -3.15
N ALA A 66 -15.05 2.62 -2.10
CA ALA A 66 -15.44 2.26 -0.74
C ALA A 66 -16.96 2.13 -0.52
N ASP A 67 -17.82 2.55 -1.46
CA ASP A 67 -19.29 2.46 -1.34
C ASP A 67 -19.83 1.05 -1.69
N VAL A 68 -18.98 0.14 -2.18
CA VAL A 68 -19.38 -1.24 -2.55
C VAL A 68 -19.35 -2.20 -1.34
N GLN A 69 -19.63 -1.69 -0.14
CA GLN A 69 -19.93 -2.53 1.03
C GLN A 69 -21.32 -2.24 1.59
N GLY A 70 -22.33 -2.53 0.77
CA GLY A 70 -23.51 -3.24 1.27
C GLY A 70 -23.13 -4.70 1.53
N VAL A 71 -22.41 -4.96 2.63
CA VAL A 71 -22.32 -6.30 3.21
C VAL A 71 -23.27 -6.29 4.41
N GLN A 72 -24.46 -6.84 4.19
CA GLN A 72 -25.34 -7.32 5.26
C GLN A 72 -24.75 -8.58 5.88
#